data_AF-F0ZU98-F1
#
_entry.id   AF-F0ZU98-F1
#
_cell.length_a   1.000
_cell.length_b   1.000
_cell.length_c   1.000
_cell.angle_alpha   90.00
_cell.angle_beta   90.00
_cell.angle_gamma   90.00
#
_symmetry.space_group_name_H-M   'P 1'
#
loop_
_entity.id
_entity.type
_entity.pdbx_description
1 polymer ?
#
loop_
_entity_poly.entity_id
_entity_poly.type
_entity_poly.pdbx_seq_one_letter_code
_entity_poly.pdbx_strand_id
1 'polypeptide(L)'
;MNFAQNSSIQKPTPPDKGSFPLDHDSECSKPMMDYMKCLKDNQNQSRLCMEFSKLYLQCRMDNNLMAKEDMDNFGFENVKNAKIVQAPKYNPNEPIVAGLSRRNNNK
;
A
#
# COMPACT_ATOMS: atom_id res chain seq x y z
N MET A 1 11.43 36.04 13.50
CA MET A 1 10.92 35.30 14.68
C MET A 1 11.74 34.03 14.80
N ASN A 2 12.33 33.80 15.98
CA ASN A 2 13.39 32.83 16.23
C ASN A 2 12.80 31.45 16.52
N PHE A 3 13.25 30.40 15.81
CA PHE A 3 12.91 29.01 16.11
C PHE A 3 14.02 28.40 16.97
N ALA A 4 14.02 28.73 18.26
CA ALA A 4 14.88 28.09 19.25
C ALA A 4 14.02 27.19 20.16
N GLN A 5 14.28 25.89 20.04
CA GLN A 5 14.32 24.90 21.11
C GLN A 5 13.14 24.87 22.11
N ASN A 6 12.22 23.94 21.91
CA ASN A 6 11.61 23.23 23.04
C ASN A 6 11.31 21.77 22.65
N SER A 7 12.32 20.92 22.82
CA SER A 7 12.25 19.46 22.71
C SER A 7 11.51 18.87 23.92
N SER A 8 10.24 19.23 24.05
CA SER A 8 9.26 18.39 24.76
C SER A 8 8.96 17.22 23.83
N ILE A 9 9.59 16.08 24.09
CA ILE A 9 9.20 14.81 23.47
C ILE A 9 7.80 14.51 23.97
N GLN A 10 6.79 15.01 23.25
CA GLN A 10 5.44 14.45 23.33
C GLN A 10 5.60 12.99 22.93
N LYS A 11 5.22 12.06 23.83
CA LYS A 11 5.12 10.65 23.44
C LYS A 11 4.24 10.63 22.19
N PRO A 12 4.71 10.09 21.04
CA PRO A 12 3.88 10.04 19.85
C PRO A 12 2.59 9.33 20.25
N THR A 13 1.46 10.01 20.11
CA THR A 13 0.16 9.34 20.14
C THR A 13 0.26 8.23 19.09
N PRO A 14 0.09 6.95 19.47
CA PRO A 14 0.11 5.87 18.50
C PRO A 14 -0.81 6.26 17.34
N PRO A 15 -0.35 6.15 16.08
CA PRO A 15 -1.24 6.40 14.97
C PRO A 15 -2.45 5.47 15.14
N ASP A 16 -3.65 5.96 14.84
CA ASP A 16 -4.89 5.17 14.91
C ASP A 16 -4.79 3.86 14.09
N LYS A 17 -3.85 3.82 13.13
CA LYS A 17 -3.54 2.67 12.26
C LYS A 17 -2.19 2.01 12.58
N GLY A 18 -1.71 2.13 13.81
CA GLY A 18 -0.59 1.39 14.39
C GLY A 18 0.80 1.75 13.85
N SER A 19 1.69 2.20 14.74
CA SER A 19 3.13 2.16 14.52
C SER A 19 3.65 0.83 15.06
N PHE A 20 3.88 -0.14 14.16
CA PHE A 20 4.75 -1.33 14.27
C PHE A 20 4.93 -1.98 15.66
N PRO A 21 4.59 -3.27 15.84
CA PRO A 21 5.09 -4.38 15.02
C PRO A 21 4.00 -5.07 14.19
N LEU A 22 4.20 -5.09 12.87
CA LEU A 22 3.41 -5.91 11.97
C LEU A 22 3.78 -7.38 12.19
N ASP A 23 2.97 -8.11 12.96
CA ASP A 23 2.96 -9.58 13.05
C ASP A 23 4.33 -10.19 13.43
N HIS A 24 4.70 -10.08 14.71
CA HIS A 24 5.96 -10.61 15.24
C HIS A 24 5.99 -12.14 15.26
N ASP A 25 4.87 -12.76 15.64
CA ASP A 25 4.79 -14.20 15.87
C ASP A 25 4.35 -14.99 14.64
N SER A 26 4.31 -14.33 13.47
CA SER A 26 4.03 -14.94 12.17
C SER A 26 2.66 -15.63 12.11
N GLU A 27 1.67 -15.11 12.83
CA GLU A 27 0.33 -15.71 12.96
C GLU A 27 -0.39 -15.76 11.61
N CYS A 28 -0.15 -14.77 10.75
CA CYS A 28 -0.73 -14.67 9.40
C CYS A 28 0.28 -14.96 8.28
N SER A 29 1.34 -15.72 8.58
CA SER A 29 2.40 -16.04 7.62
C SER A 29 1.95 -16.87 6.42
N LYS A 30 1.00 -17.80 6.60
CA LYS A 30 0.49 -18.63 5.50
C LYS A 30 -0.18 -17.82 4.39
N PRO A 31 -1.25 -17.03 4.66
CA PRO A 31 -1.85 -16.19 3.61
C PRO A 31 -0.89 -15.12 3.09
N MET A 32 0.08 -14.66 3.90
CA MET A 32 1.16 -13.79 3.44
C MET A 32 2.00 -14.46 2.35
N MET A 33 2.45 -15.69 2.58
CA MET A 33 3.27 -16.44 1.61
C MET A 33 2.51 -16.72 0.32
N ASP A 34 1.23 -17.07 0.41
CA ASP A 34 0.39 -17.30 -0.77
C ASP A 34 0.24 -16.01 -1.60
N TYR A 35 0.05 -14.87 -0.94
CA TYR A 35 0.04 -13.56 -1.60
C TYR A 35 1.38 -13.26 -2.29
N MET A 36 2.50 -13.48 -1.60
CA MET A 36 3.84 -13.27 -2.16
C MET A 36 4.13 -14.19 -3.36
N LYS A 37 3.72 -15.45 -3.27
CA LYS A 37 3.84 -16.41 -4.37
C LYS A 37 3.03 -15.93 -5.59
N CYS A 38 1.78 -15.53 -5.36
CA CYS A 38 0.96 -14.99 -6.43
C CYS A 38 1.60 -13.75 -7.08
N LEU A 39 2.13 -12.81 -6.30
CA LEU A 39 2.81 -11.64 -6.85
C LEU A 39 3.99 -12.03 -7.73
N LYS A 40 4.80 -12.99 -7.28
CA LYS A 40 5.96 -13.49 -8.03
C LYS A 40 5.54 -14.09 -9.38
N ASP A 41 4.48 -14.88 -9.39
CA ASP A 41 3.98 -15.54 -10.60
C ASP A 41 3.32 -14.54 -11.58
N ASN A 42 2.78 -13.44 -11.06
CA ASN A 42 2.04 -12.43 -11.82
C ASN A 42 2.83 -11.12 -12.05
N GLN A 43 4.17 -11.18 -12.09
CA GLN A 43 5.01 -10.01 -12.36
C GLN A 43 4.74 -8.80 -11.43
N ASN A 44 4.51 -9.07 -10.15
CA ASN A 44 4.15 -8.08 -9.12
C ASN A 44 2.83 -7.33 -9.39
N GLN A 45 1.94 -7.88 -10.21
CA GLN A 45 0.61 -7.32 -10.44
C GLN A 45 -0.33 -7.67 -9.27
N SER A 46 -0.34 -6.82 -8.24
CA SER A 46 -1.17 -6.99 -7.04
C SER A 46 -2.66 -7.21 -7.33
N ARG A 47 -3.19 -6.62 -8.41
CA ARG A 47 -4.59 -6.78 -8.83
C ARG A 47 -4.98 -8.23 -9.12
N LEU A 48 -4.05 -9.07 -9.61
CA LEU A 48 -4.30 -10.49 -9.87
C LEU A 48 -4.30 -11.32 -8.59
N CYS A 49 -3.77 -10.77 -7.48
CA CYS A 49 -3.57 -11.45 -6.21
C CYS A 49 -4.47 -10.93 -5.08
N MET A 50 -5.54 -10.22 -5.44
CA MET A 50 -6.43 -9.56 -4.49
C MET A 50 -7.17 -10.52 -3.55
N GLU A 51 -7.41 -11.75 -3.99
CA GLU A 51 -8.00 -12.79 -3.14
C GLU A 51 -7.08 -13.12 -1.95
N PHE A 52 -5.79 -13.31 -2.22
CA PHE A 52 -4.81 -13.61 -1.18
C PHE A 52 -4.55 -12.40 -0.27
N SER A 53 -4.59 -11.17 -0.80
CA SER A 53 -4.46 -9.98 0.05
C SER A 53 -5.67 -9.78 0.96
N LYS A 54 -6.89 -10.08 0.49
CA LYS A 54 -8.09 -10.08 1.33
C LYS A 54 -7.96 -11.09 2.48
N LEU A 55 -7.55 -12.32 2.18
CA LEU A 55 -7.34 -13.36 3.21
C LEU A 55 -6.28 -12.95 4.23
N TYR A 56 -5.19 -12.34 3.77
CA TYR A 56 -4.13 -11.85 4.65
C TYR A 56 -4.63 -10.74 5.59
N LEU A 57 -5.36 -9.75 5.08
CA LEU A 57 -5.94 -8.69 5.91
C LEU A 57 -6.98 -9.22 6.89
N GLN A 58 -7.80 -10.18 6.46
CA GLN A 58 -8.79 -10.82 7.32
C GLN A 58 -8.12 -11.51 8.52
N CYS A 59 -7.09 -12.32 8.26
CA CYS A 59 -6.33 -12.98 9.31
C CYS A 59 -5.79 -11.98 10.33
N ARG A 60 -5.29 -10.83 9.88
CA ARG A 60 -4.76 -9.79 10.77
C ARG A 60 -5.84 -9.14 11.63
N MET A 61 -7.04 -8.94 11.10
CA MET A 61 -8.17 -8.43 11.87
C MET A 61 -8.70 -9.45 12.89
N ASP A 62 -8.71 -10.73 12.51
CA ASP A 62 -9.19 -11.82 13.38
C ASP A 62 -8.25 -12.05 14.58
N ASN A 63 -6.93 -11.93 14.37
CA ASN A 63 -5.92 -12.05 15.42
C ASN A 63 -5.65 -10.73 16.17
N ASN A 64 -6.43 -9.68 15.93
CA ASN A 64 -6.25 -8.34 16.54
C ASN A 64 -4.86 -7.72 16.25
N LEU A 65 -4.19 -8.14 15.17
CA LEU A 65 -2.95 -7.56 14.64
C LEU A 65 -3.21 -6.29 13.80
N MET A 66 -4.48 -5.96 13.60
CA MET A 66 -4.97 -4.75 12.94
C MET A 66 -6.35 -4.40 13.49
N ALA A 67 -6.73 -3.12 13.45
CA ALA A 67 -8.10 -2.69 13.75
C ALA A 67 -9.08 -3.34 12.76
N LYS A 68 -10.26 -3.71 13.27
CA LYS A 68 -11.34 -4.28 12.44
C LYS A 68 -11.95 -3.16 11.61
N GLU A 69 -11.91 -3.31 10.29
CA GLU A 69 -12.55 -2.42 9.32
C GLU A 69 -13.36 -3.25 8.31
N ASP A 70 -14.36 -2.64 7.70
CA ASP A 70 -15.17 -3.31 6.68
C ASP A 70 -14.35 -3.62 5.44
N MET A 71 -14.48 -4.84 4.92
CA MET A 71 -13.72 -5.33 3.77
C MET A 71 -13.92 -4.50 2.50
N ASP A 72 -15.07 -3.84 2.40
CA ASP A 72 -15.45 -3.05 1.22
C ASP A 72 -14.62 -1.75 1.13
N ASN A 73 -14.16 -1.23 2.28
CA ASN A 73 -13.31 -0.05 2.34
C ASN A 73 -11.92 -0.26 1.71
N PHE A 74 -11.49 -1.52 1.57
CA PHE A 74 -10.20 -1.87 0.97
C PHE A 74 -10.22 -1.90 -0.56
N GLY A 75 -11.38 -1.65 -1.19
CA GLY A 75 -11.47 -1.47 -2.63
C GLY A 75 -11.35 -2.75 -3.46
N PHE A 76 -11.74 -3.90 -2.90
CA PHE A 76 -11.69 -5.20 -3.58
C PHE A 76 -12.77 -5.39 -4.67
N GLU A 77 -13.84 -4.59 -4.66
CA GLU A 77 -15.02 -4.80 -5.51
C GLU A 77 -14.78 -4.51 -7.01
N ASN A 78 -13.91 -3.55 -7.32
CA ASN A 78 -13.75 -3.04 -8.69
C ASN A 78 -12.62 -3.70 -9.48
N VAL A 79 -12.01 -4.76 -8.95
CA VAL A 79 -10.76 -5.32 -9.49
C VAL A 79 -10.98 -6.07 -10.79
N LYS A 80 -12.09 -6.82 -10.91
CA LYS A 80 -12.39 -7.63 -12.11
C LYS A 80 -12.60 -6.78 -13.37
N ASN A 81 -13.00 -5.52 -13.20
CA ASN A 81 -13.29 -4.59 -14.28
C ASN A 81 -12.21 -3.51 -14.47
N ALA A 82 -11.18 -3.47 -13.62
CA ALA A 82 -10.16 -2.44 -13.65
C ALA A 82 -9.12 -2.72 -14.75
N LYS A 83 -9.05 -1.86 -15.76
CA LYS A 83 -8.00 -1.91 -16.79
C LYS A 83 -6.62 -1.79 -16.13
N ILE A 84 -5.75 -2.77 -16.35
CA ILE A 84 -4.36 -2.74 -15.90
C ILE A 84 -3.64 -1.66 -16.71
N VAL A 85 -3.39 -0.49 -16.12
CA VAL A 85 -2.53 0.54 -16.73
C VAL A 85 -1.11 0.17 -16.37
N GLN A 86 -0.31 -0.19 -17.36
CA GLN A 86 1.11 -0.46 -17.15
C GLN A 86 1.79 0.82 -16.69
N ALA A 87 2.73 0.71 -15.76
CA ALA A 87 3.55 1.84 -15.34
C ALA A 87 4.24 2.43 -16.59
N PRO A 88 4.31 3.77 -16.72
CA PRO A 88 5.05 4.39 -17.82
C PRO A 88 6.51 3.91 -17.75
N LYS A 89 7.08 3.58 -18.91
CA LYS A 89 8.48 3.15 -18.99
C LYS A 89 9.37 4.29 -18.51
N TYR A 90 10.10 4.08 -17.42
CA TYR A 90 11.10 5.03 -16.94
C TYR A 90 12.20 5.16 -17.98
N ASN A 91 12.44 6.40 -18.45
CA ASN A 91 13.58 6.72 -19.31
C ASN A 91 14.66 7.39 -18.44
N PRO A 92 15.83 6.75 -18.25
CA PRO A 92 16.92 7.34 -17.46
C PRO A 92 17.43 8.69 -17.99
N ASN A 93 17.16 9.01 -19.26
CA ASN A 93 17.58 10.25 -19.90
C ASN A 93 16.51 11.35 -19.88
N GLU A 94 15.29 11.07 -19.40
CA GLU A 94 14.23 12.08 -19.26
C GLU A 94 14.20 12.57 -17.80
N PRO A 95 14.37 13.88 -17.53
CA PRO A 95 14.25 14.37 -16.18
C PRO A 95 12.83 14.13 -15.65
N ILE A 96 12.72 13.63 -14.42
CA ILE A 96 11.43 13.47 -13.74
C ILE A 96 10.89 14.87 -13.41
N VAL A 97 10.17 15.48 -14.35
CA VAL A 97 9.56 16.78 -14.11
C VAL A 97 8.17 16.59 -13.53
N ALA A 98 8.07 16.59 -12.21
CA ALA A 98 6.78 16.64 -11.52
C ALA A 98 6.11 17.99 -11.81
N GLY A 99 4.97 17.97 -12.53
CA GLY A 99 4.06 19.12 -12.61
C GLY A 99 4.20 20.08 -13.79
N LEU A 100 4.97 19.79 -14.85
CA LEU A 100 4.88 20.56 -16.09
C LEU A 100 3.83 19.95 -17.02
N SER A 101 2.66 20.60 -17.10
CA SER A 101 1.67 20.31 -18.13
C SER A 101 2.26 20.63 -19.51
N ARG A 102 2.50 19.62 -20.36
CA ARG A 102 2.92 19.82 -21.75
C ARG A 102 1.86 20.70 -22.43
N ARG A 103 2.20 21.97 -22.73
CA ARG A 103 1.39 22.77 -23.67
C ARG A 103 1.57 22.14 -25.05
N ASN A 104 0.58 21.38 -25.50
CA ASN A 104 0.50 20.96 -26.89
C ASN A 104 0.20 22.19 -27.74
N ASN A 105 1.25 22.83 -28.26
CA ASN A 105 1.09 23.77 -29.36
C ASN A 105 0.92 22.98 -30.66
N ASN A 106 -0.28 22.42 -30.85
CA ASN A 106 -0.75 22.07 -32.18
C ASN A 106 -1.79 23.11 -32.59
N LYS A 107 -1.33 24.01 -33.46
CA LYS A 107 -2.02 25.06 -34.21
C LYS A 107 -2.10 26.44 -33.54
#